data_AF-A0A1D6LK02-F1
#
_entry.id   AF-A0A1D6LK02-F1
#
_cell.length_a   1.000
_cell.length_b   1.000
_cell.length_c   1.000
_cell.angle_alpha   90.00
_cell.angle_beta   90.00
_cell.angle_gamma   90.00
#
_symmetry.space_group_name_H-M   'P 1'
#
loop_
_entity.id
_entity.type
_entity.pdbx_description
1 polymer ?
#
loop_
_entity_poly.entity_id
_entity_poly.type
_entity_poly.pdbx_seq_one_letter_code
_entity_poly.pdbx_strand_id
1 'polypeptide(L)' 'MRAVGVVEASCEAIFGLVMSMDASRYEWDCSFQYGSLVEEVDGHTAILYHRLQLNWFSM' A
#
# COMPACT_ATOMS: atom_id res chain seq x y z
N MET A 1 0.73 -16.51 -1.59
CA MET A 1 2.21 -16.59 -1.49
C MET A 1 2.63 -16.13 -0.11
N ARG A 2 3.81 -16.57 0.37
CA ARG A 2 4.43 -16.07 1.61
C ARG A 2 5.83 -15.55 1.26
N ALA A 3 6.17 -14.37 1.74
CA ALA A 3 7.51 -13.78 1.61
C ALA A 3 8.01 -13.37 3.01
N VAL A 4 9.33 -13.37 3.20
CA VAL A 4 10.00 -12.92 4.43
C VAL A 4 11.23 -12.13 4.03
N GLY A 5 11.43 -10.97 4.63
CA GLY A 5 12.59 -10.10 4.41
C GLY A 5 12.91 -9.32 5.68
N VAL A 6 14.16 -8.85 5.80
CA VAL A 6 14.61 -7.98 6.88
C VAL A 6 14.63 -6.55 6.36
N VAL A 7 14.04 -5.64 7.12
CA VAL A 7 13.99 -4.20 6.80
C VAL A 7 14.53 -3.43 8.00
N GLU A 8 15.43 -2.49 7.76
CA GLU A 8 15.95 -1.60 8.81
C GLU A 8 14.98 -0.44 9.05
N ALA A 9 13.94 -0.70 9.85
CA ALA A 9 12.97 0.30 10.31
C ALA A 9 12.21 -0.23 11.54
N SER A 10 11.57 0.67 12.31
CA SER A 10 10.65 0.22 13.37
C SER A 10 9.37 -0.36 12.78
N CYS A 11 8.67 -1.19 13.56
CA CYS A 11 7.41 -1.79 13.14
C CYS A 11 6.35 -0.74 12.82
N GLU A 12 6.29 0.34 13.61
CA GLU A 12 5.33 1.44 13.47
C GLU A 12 5.58 2.23 12.19
N ALA A 13 6.85 2.46 11.84
CA ALA A 13 7.21 3.15 10.60
C ALA A 13 6.81 2.31 9.37
N ILE A 14 7.07 0.99 9.40
CA ILE A 14 6.67 0.08 8.33
C ILE A 14 5.15 0.03 8.22
N PHE A 15 4.45 -0.16 9.35
CA PHE A 15 3.00 -0.22 9.38
C PHE A 15 2.38 1.06 8.85
N GLY A 16 2.84 2.22 9.33
CA GLY A 16 2.37 3.53 8.87
C GLY A 16 2.57 3.74 7.37
N LEU A 17 3.75 3.42 6.84
CA LEU A 17 4.06 3.55 5.41
C LEU A 17 3.24 2.60 4.53
N VAL A 18 3.02 1.36 4.98
CA VAL A 18 2.27 0.35 4.20
C VAL A 18 0.77 0.63 4.23
N MET A 19 0.26 1.08 5.37
CA MET A 19 -1.17 1.33 5.57
C MET A 19 -1.61 2.72 5.11
N SER A 20 -0.68 3.67 4.92
CA SER A 20 -1.03 4.99 4.40
C SER A 20 -1.47 4.90 2.93
N MET A 21 -2.53 5.62 2.62
CA MET A 21 -3.11 5.72 1.28
C MET A 21 -2.92 7.12 0.67
N ASP A 22 -1.92 7.84 1.15
CA ASP A 22 -1.55 9.17 0.67
C ASP A 22 -0.60 9.11 -0.53
N ALA A 23 -0.08 10.26 -0.93
CA ALA A 23 0.81 10.38 -2.09
C ALA A 23 2.11 9.57 -1.96
N SER A 24 2.55 9.22 -0.73
CA SER A 24 3.76 8.40 -0.52
C SER A 24 3.65 7.02 -1.15
N ARG A 25 2.42 6.52 -1.39
CA ARG A 25 2.19 5.22 -2.02
C ARG A 25 2.81 5.11 -3.41
N TYR A 26 2.82 6.22 -4.15
CA TYR A 26 3.43 6.32 -5.49
C TYR A 26 4.96 6.24 -5.46
N GLU A 27 5.59 6.48 -4.31
CA GLU A 27 7.05 6.46 -4.18
C GLU A 27 7.61 5.04 -4.13
N TRP A 28 6.80 4.05 -3.70
CA TRP A 28 7.29 2.70 -3.45
C TRP A 28 6.41 1.55 -4.00
N ASP A 29 5.13 1.76 -4.35
CA ASP A 29 4.46 0.79 -5.25
C ASP A 29 4.81 1.09 -6.69
N CYS A 30 5.47 0.15 -7.36
CA CYS A 30 5.60 0.24 -8.80
C CYS A 30 4.30 -0.14 -9.53
N SER A 31 3.41 -0.89 -8.87
CA SER A 31 2.14 -1.36 -9.46
C SER A 31 0.95 -0.46 -9.18
N PHE A 32 1.03 0.47 -8.21
CA PHE A 32 -0.09 1.32 -7.86
C PHE A 32 -0.36 2.37 -8.95
N GLN A 33 -1.61 2.47 -9.37
CA GLN A 33 -2.04 3.49 -10.32
C GLN A 33 -2.95 4.52 -9.66
N TYR A 34 -3.94 4.03 -8.90
CA TYR A 34 -4.96 4.86 -8.29
C TYR A 34 -5.57 4.13 -7.11
N GLY A 35 -5.97 4.90 -6.10
CA GLY A 35 -6.74 4.40 -4.98
C GLY A 35 -7.71 5.46 -4.46
N SER A 36 -8.81 5.01 -3.88
CA SER A 36 -9.75 5.88 -3.17
C SER A 36 -10.37 5.18 -1.98
N LEU A 37 -10.62 5.94 -0.91
CA LEU A 37 -11.43 5.49 0.22
C LEU A 37 -12.87 5.26 -0.25
N VAL A 38 -13.39 4.08 0.03
CA VAL A 38 -14.81 3.74 -0.18
C VAL A 38 -15.56 3.96 1.13
N GLU A 39 -15.02 3.47 2.25
CA GLU A 39 -15.66 3.57 3.56
C GLU A 39 -14.62 3.46 4.68
N GLU A 40 -14.79 4.23 5.75
CA GLU A 40 -14.10 4.05 7.03
C GLU A 40 -15.06 3.34 7.99
N VAL A 41 -14.65 2.18 8.52
CA VAL A 41 -15.54 1.29 9.27
C VAL A 41 -15.52 1.62 10.77
N ASP A 42 -14.33 1.78 11.35
CA ASP A 42 -14.15 1.90 12.80
C ASP A 42 -12.89 2.67 13.25
N GLY A 43 -12.31 3.50 12.37
CA GLY A 43 -11.07 4.26 12.64
C GLY A 43 -9.78 3.44 12.57
N HIS A 44 -9.87 2.11 12.48
CA HIS A 44 -8.73 1.21 12.28
C HIS A 44 -8.83 0.39 10.99
N THR A 45 -10.05 0.28 10.46
CA THR A 45 -10.38 -0.50 9.26
C THR A 45 -11.01 0.41 8.20
N ALA A 46 -10.56 0.27 6.96
CA ALA A 46 -11.11 0.98 5.81
C ALA A 46 -11.31 0.03 4.63
N ILE A 47 -12.33 0.31 3.82
CA ILE A 47 -12.57 -0.33 2.52
C ILE A 47 -12.03 0.61 1.45
N LEU A 48 -11.16 0.09 0.58
CA LEU A 48 -10.47 0.87 -0.44
C LEU A 48 -10.74 0.30 -1.83
N TYR A 49 -10.92 1.19 -2.81
CA TYR A 49 -10.84 0.84 -4.22
C TYR A 49 -9.41 1.03 -4.69
N HIS A 50 -8.79 0.00 -5.25
CA HIS A 50 -7.44 0.06 -5.84
C HIS A 50 -7.48 -0.31 -7.32
N ARG A 51 -6.81 0.50 -8.13
CA ARG A 51 -6.48 0.17 -9.51
C ARG A 51 -4.96 -0.01 -9.63
N LEU A 52 -4.56 -1.18 -10.08
CA LEU A 52 -3.16 -1.56 -10.25
C LEU A 52 -2.80 -1.65 -11.74
N GLN A 53 -1.55 -1.33 -12.07
CA GLN A 53 -1.01 -1.53 -13.41
C GLN A 53 -0.60 -3.00 -13.58
N LEU A 54 -1.29 -3.75 -14.44
CA LEU A 54 -0.98 -5.15 -14.71
C LEU A 54 0.40 -5.35 -15.37
N ASN A 55 0.86 -4.35 -16.12
CA ASN A 55 2.13 -4.39 -16.85
C ASN A 55 3.23 -3.58 -16.14
N TRP A 56 3.15 -3.41 -14.81
CA TRP A 56 4.16 -2.65 -14.06
C TRP A 56 5.57 -3.25 -14.21
N PHE A 57 5.65 -4.56 -14.49
CA PHE A 57 6.88 -5.26 -14.81
C PHE A 57 6.72 -5.94 -16.17
N SER A 58 7.13 -5.28 -17.26
CA SER A 58 7.32 -5.97 -18.54
C SER A 58 8.69 -6.63 -18.52
N MET A 59 8.71 -7.96 -18.47
CA MET A 59 9.90 -8.74 -18.77
C MET A 59 10.09 -8.86 -20.28
#